data_AF-A0A0B1S950-F1
#
_entry.id   AF-A0A0B1S950-F1
#
_cell.length_a   1.000
_cell.length_b   1.000
_cell.length_c   1.000
_cell.angle_alpha   90.00
_cell.angle_beta   90.00
_cell.angle_gamma   90.00
#
_symmetry.space_group_name_H-M   'P 1'
#
loop_
_entity.id
_entity.type
_entity.pdbx_description
1 polymer ?
#
loop_
_entity_poly.entity_id
_entity_poly.type
_entity_poly.pdbx_seq_one_letter_code
_entity_poly.pdbx_strand_id
1 'polypeptide(L)'
;SISFQSHCQSFDAHLAVIDSEAKNNFIKGLIEELPTVDYVWIGIKTKSTSSSSRHTFNNFDKENPISGCAVMDHSGVWSIRSCEQLRPFVCQMVVLRK
;
A
#
# COMPACT_ATOMS: atom_id res chain seq x y z
N SER A 1 9.87 -1.35 -6.80
CA SER A 1 8.43 -1.13 -7.08
C SER A 1 7.98 -1.63 -8.44
N ILE A 2 8.76 -1.45 -9.52
CA ILE A 2 8.35 -1.88 -10.87
C ILE A 2 8.05 -3.39 -10.92
N SER A 3 8.68 -4.21 -10.07
CA SER A 3 8.41 -5.65 -9.95
C SER A 3 7.05 -6.00 -9.35
N PHE A 4 6.63 -5.34 -8.26
CA PHE A 4 5.40 -5.72 -7.54
C PHE A 4 4.13 -5.28 -8.26
N GLN A 5 4.13 -4.06 -8.83
CA GLN A 5 2.99 -3.58 -9.62
C GLN A 5 2.78 -4.45 -10.85
N SER A 6 3.86 -4.78 -11.56
CA SER A 6 3.80 -5.68 -12.73
C SER A 6 3.28 -7.07 -12.36
N HIS A 7 3.64 -7.58 -11.16
CA HIS A 7 3.12 -8.86 -10.68
C HIS A 7 1.63 -8.81 -10.36
N CYS A 8 1.12 -7.76 -9.72
CA CYS A 8 -0.32 -7.62 -9.55
C CYS A 8 -1.05 -7.53 -10.91
N GLN A 9 -0.44 -6.85 -11.89
CA GLN A 9 -1.01 -6.68 -13.22
C GLN A 9 -1.11 -8.00 -13.99
N SER A 10 -0.26 -9.00 -13.73
CA SER A 10 -0.43 -10.33 -14.33
C SER A 10 -1.66 -11.08 -13.82
N PHE A 11 -2.33 -10.57 -12.78
CA PHE A 11 -3.61 -11.07 -12.27
C PHE A 11 -4.76 -10.08 -12.50
N ASP A 12 -4.67 -9.18 -13.49
CA ASP A 12 -5.68 -8.12 -13.72
C ASP A 12 -5.96 -7.27 -12.46
N ALA A 13 -4.93 -7.07 -11.64
CA ALA A 13 -4.98 -6.33 -10.38
C ALA A 13 -3.91 -5.21 -10.35
N HIS A 14 -3.88 -4.45 -9.26
CA HIS A 14 -2.85 -3.45 -8.99
C HIS A 14 -2.40 -3.51 -7.53
N LEU A 15 -1.27 -2.91 -7.17
CA LEU A 15 -0.89 -2.78 -5.76
C LEU A 15 -1.99 -2.06 -4.98
N ALA A 16 -2.35 -2.60 -3.82
CA ALA A 16 -3.54 -2.19 -3.08
C ALA A 16 -3.55 -0.70 -2.77
N VAL A 17 -4.59 0.01 -3.24
CA VAL A 17 -4.75 1.45 -3.01
C VAL A 17 -5.55 1.69 -1.74
N ILE A 18 -4.89 2.28 -0.75
CA ILE A 18 -5.48 2.58 0.55
C ILE A 18 -5.89 4.04 0.61
N ASP A 19 -7.18 4.29 0.45
CA ASP A 19 -7.80 5.63 0.41
C ASP A 19 -8.87 5.83 1.50
N SER A 20 -9.00 4.87 2.42
CA SER A 20 -9.94 4.89 3.53
C SER A 20 -9.44 4.07 4.72
N GLU A 21 -9.90 4.42 5.92
CA GLU A 21 -9.61 3.69 7.15
C GLU A 21 -10.09 2.23 7.09
N ALA A 22 -11.25 1.98 6.47
CA ALA A 22 -11.77 0.63 6.29
C ALA A 22 -10.82 -0.27 5.50
N LYS A 23 -10.23 0.23 4.41
CA LYS A 23 -9.21 -0.51 3.64
C LYS A 23 -7.92 -0.70 4.44
N ASN A 24 -7.53 0.30 5.24
CA ASN A 24 -6.37 0.20 6.12
C ASN A 24 -6.53 -0.92 7.14
N ASN A 25 -7.67 -0.95 7.83
CA ASN A 25 -7.97 -1.96 8.84
C ASN A 25 -8.15 -3.35 8.22
N PHE A 26 -8.70 -3.44 7.00
CA PHE A 26 -8.77 -4.69 6.27
C PHE A 26 -7.38 -5.27 5.98
N ILE A 27 -6.47 -4.46 5.43
CA ILE A 27 -5.11 -4.93 5.12
C ILE A 27 -4.33 -5.22 6.41
N LYS A 28 -4.50 -4.41 7.45
CA LYS A 28 -3.93 -4.67 8.78
C LYS A 28 -4.32 -6.07 9.28
N GLY A 29 -5.60 -6.44 9.20
CA GLY A 29 -6.05 -7.78 9.59
C GLY A 29 -5.39 -8.90 8.79
N LEU A 30 -5.13 -8.70 7.49
CA LEU A 30 -4.39 -9.67 6.67
C LEU A 30 -2.92 -9.80 7.10
N ILE A 31 -2.28 -8.71 7.55
CA ILE A 31 -0.88 -8.72 8.00
C ILE A 31 -0.77 -9.38 9.37
N GLU A 32 -1.75 -9.18 10.27
CA GLU A 32 -1.79 -9.82 11.59
C GLU A 32 -1.77 -11.36 11.52
N GLU A 33 -2.27 -11.94 10.42
CA GLU A 33 -2.19 -13.39 10.15
C GLU A 33 -0.78 -13.87 9.75
N LEU A 34 0.17 -12.95 9.53
CA LEU A 34 1.54 -13.20 9.07
C LEU A 34 2.57 -12.78 10.13
N PRO A 35 2.73 -13.54 11.24
CA PRO A 35 3.54 -13.11 12.39
C PRO A 35 5.04 -12.99 12.12
N THR A 36 5.54 -13.53 11.00
CA THR A 36 6.95 -13.46 10.60
C THR A 36 7.26 -12.33 9.61
N VAL A 37 6.25 -11.54 9.23
CA VAL A 37 6.37 -10.48 8.22
C VAL A 37 6.30 -9.13 8.91
N ASP A 38 7.40 -8.38 8.98
CA ASP A 38 7.41 -7.09 9.68
C ASP A 38 6.52 -6.02 9.02
N TYR A 39 6.42 -6.06 7.69
CA TYR A 39 5.64 -5.13 6.88
C TYR A 39 5.41 -5.68 5.47
N VAL A 40 4.45 -5.08 4.75
CA VAL A 40 4.12 -5.44 3.37
C VAL A 40 4.10 -4.21 2.47
N TRP A 41 4.43 -4.38 1.18
CA TRP A 41 4.32 -3.31 0.19
C TRP A 41 2.87 -3.02 -0.16
N ILE A 42 2.53 -1.73 -0.25
CA ILE A 42 1.21 -1.22 -0.59
C ILE A 42 1.28 -0.20 -1.74
N GLY A 43 0.18 -0.03 -2.45
CA GLY A 43 0.03 0.98 -3.49
C GLY A 43 -0.44 2.29 -2.87
N ILE A 44 0.43 3.30 -2.81
CA ILE A 44 -0.03 4.64 -2.40
C ILE A 44 -0.47 5.42 -3.62
N LYS A 45 -1.68 5.97 -3.54
CA LYS A 45 -2.14 7.01 -4.44
C LYS A 45 -1.45 8.32 -4.05
N THR A 46 -0.18 8.48 -4.40
CA THR A 46 0.41 9.82 -4.38
C THR A 46 -0.31 10.57 -5.48
N LYS A 47 -1.20 11.49 -5.11
CA LYS A 47 -1.54 12.54 -6.07
C LYS A 47 -0.21 13.21 -6.37
N SER A 48 0.28 12.98 -7.60
CA SER A 48 1.38 13.74 -8.18
C SER A 48 1.23 15.19 -7.76
N THR A 49 2.30 15.74 -7.21
CA THR A 49 2.46 17.14 -6.82
C THR A 49 1.69 18.07 -7.76
N SER A 50 0.51 18.52 -7.31
CA SER A 50 -0.33 19.64 -7.79
C SER A 50 -1.81 19.25 -7.81
N SER A 51 -2.64 20.13 -7.23
CA SER A 51 -4.10 20.15 -7.27
C SER A 51 -4.87 19.14 -6.38
N SER A 52 -5.20 19.62 -5.18
CA SER A 52 -6.56 19.62 -4.63
C SER A 52 -7.44 18.38 -4.90
N SER A 53 -7.50 17.45 -3.96
CA SER A 53 -8.76 16.74 -3.68
C SER A 53 -8.82 16.33 -2.21
N ARG A 54 -9.68 17.03 -1.48
CA ARG A 54 -10.51 16.58 -0.36
C ARG A 54 -10.22 15.14 0.13
N HIS A 55 -9.65 15.05 1.33
CA HIS A 55 -9.60 13.87 2.20
C HIS A 55 -9.14 12.56 1.53
N THR A 56 -7.90 12.50 1.06
CA THR A 56 -7.22 11.20 0.95
C THR A 56 -6.80 10.76 2.34
N PHE A 57 -7.36 9.64 2.82
CA PHE A 57 -6.90 8.97 4.03
C PHE A 57 -5.37 8.85 4.03
N ASN A 58 -4.75 9.14 5.18
CA ASN A 58 -3.31 9.14 5.34
C ASN A 58 -2.95 8.51 6.68
N ASN A 59 -2.21 7.41 6.66
CA ASN A 59 -1.70 6.75 7.85
C ASN A 59 -0.16 6.69 7.90
N PHE A 60 0.51 7.63 7.22
CA PHE A 60 1.97 7.77 7.30
C PHE A 60 2.42 8.16 8.70
N ASP A 61 3.53 7.57 9.13
CA ASP A 61 4.29 8.06 10.28
C ASP A 61 4.82 9.50 10.03
N LYS A 62 5.05 10.25 11.11
CA LYS A 62 5.36 11.69 11.06
C LYS A 62 6.69 12.00 10.38
N GLU A 63 7.63 11.06 10.35
CA GLU A 63 8.93 11.20 9.70
C GLU A 63 9.07 10.19 8.56
N ASN A 64 8.79 10.62 7.33
CA ASN A 64 8.94 9.77 6.16
C ASN A 64 9.78 10.46 5.07
N PRO A 65 10.78 9.76 4.49
CA PRO A 65 11.55 10.31 3.38
C PRO A 65 10.66 10.58 2.16
N ILE A 66 11.06 11.58 1.37
CA ILE A 66 10.28 12.06 0.21
C ILE A 66 10.32 11.05 -0.96
N SER A 67 11.30 10.15 -0.99
CA SER A 67 11.51 9.19 -2.08
C SER A 67 11.59 7.76 -1.57
N GLY A 68 10.84 6.87 -2.21
CA GLY A 68 10.85 5.43 -1.94
C GLY A 68 9.49 4.79 -2.20
N CYS A 69 9.30 3.61 -1.63
CA CYS A 69 8.09 2.83 -1.77
C CYS A 69 7.38 2.72 -0.42
N ALA A 70 6.05 2.65 -0.48
CA ALA A 70 5.23 2.61 0.71
C ALA A 70 5.03 1.20 1.25
N VAL A 71 5.18 1.06 2.56
CA VAL A 71 4.90 -0.17 3.30
C VAL A 71 3.90 0.07 4.40
N MET A 72 3.18 -0.98 4.81
CA MET A 72 2.34 -1.02 6.00
C MET A 72 2.88 -2.05 6.99
N ASP A 73 2.96 -1.69 8.27
CA ASP A 73 3.29 -2.61 9.37
C ASP A 73 2.03 -3.22 10.04
N HIS A 74 2.25 -4.08 11.04
CA HIS A 74 1.18 -4.70 11.85
C HIS A 74 0.26 -3.73 12.58
N SER A 75 0.73 -2.51 12.87
CA SER A 75 -0.11 -1.48 13.49
C SER A 75 -1.02 -0.78 12.47
N GLY A 76 -0.80 -1.04 11.18
CA GLY A 76 -1.46 -0.40 10.05
C GLY A 76 -0.76 0.90 9.63
N VAL A 77 0.34 1.29 10.28
CA VAL A 77 1.06 2.55 10.03
C VAL A 77 1.90 2.42 8.77
N TRP A 78 1.97 3.50 7.99
CA TRP A 78 2.69 3.53 6.73
C TRP A 78 4.06 4.19 6.89
N SER A 79 5.06 3.62 6.20
CA SER A 79 6.37 4.24 6.07
C SER A 79 6.94 4.12 4.67
N ILE A 80 7.96 4.93 4.36
CA ILE A 80 8.69 4.87 3.09
C ILE A 80 10.00 4.10 3.28
N ARG A 81 10.21 3.10 2.41
CA ARG A 81 11.41 2.23 2.39
C ARG A 81 12.02 2.14 1.00
N SER A 82 13.26 1.65 0.93
CA SER A 82 13.91 1.37 -0.37
C SER A 82 13.13 0.31 -1.15
N CYS A 83 12.78 0.64 -2.39
CA CYS A 83 11.93 -0.14 -3.28
C CYS A 83 12.51 -1.49 -3.77
N GLU A 84 13.73 -1.82 -3.37
CA GLU A 84 14.53 -2.93 -3.91
C GLU A 84 14.38 -4.22 -3.10
N GLN A 85 13.77 -4.16 -1.92
CA GLN A 85 13.67 -5.34 -1.04
C GLN A 85 12.54 -6.26 -1.46
N LEU A 86 12.86 -7.53 -1.71
CA LEU A 86 11.87 -8.59 -1.89
C LEU A 86 11.16 -8.87 -0.56
N ARG A 87 9.90 -8.44 -0.47
CA ARG A 87 9.01 -8.61 0.68
C ARG A 87 7.59 -8.87 0.19
N PRO A 88 6.71 -9.42 1.04
CA PRO A 88 5.31 -9.58 0.70
C PRO A 88 4.66 -8.25 0.30
N PHE A 89 3.65 -8.33 -0.55
CA PHE A 89 2.94 -7.17 -1.10
C PHE A 89 1.46 -7.51 -1.29
N VAL A 90 0.62 -6.49 -1.28
CA VAL A 90 -0.84 -6.66 -1.37
C VAL A 90 -1.32 -6.19 -2.73
N CYS A 91 -2.00 -7.07 -3.47
CA CYS A 91 -2.72 -6.71 -4.69
C CYS A 91 -4.20 -6.46 -4.38
N GLN A 92 -4.81 -5.55 -5.13
CA GLN A 92 -6.23 -5.26 -5.12
C GLN A 92 -6.79 -5.45 -6.53
N MET A 93 -7.84 -6.25 -6.64
CA MET A 93 -8.61 -6.44 -7.86
C MET A 93 -9.94 -5.71 -7.75
N VAL A 94 -10.35 -5.01 -8.82
CA VAL A 94 -11.66 -4.35 -8.88
C VAL A 94 -12.55 -5.15 -9.83
N VAL A 95 -13.43 -5.97 -9.26
CA VAL A 95 -14.37 -6.77 -10.03
C VAL A 95 -15.64 -5.96 -10.26
N LEU A 96 -15.86 -5.54 -11.51
CA LEU A 96 -17.13 -4.96 -11.94
C LEU A 96 -18.13 -6.10 -12.17
N ARG A 97 -19.07 -6.28 -11.23
CA ARG A 97 -20.22 -7.17 -11.47
C ARG A 97 -21.21 -6.44 -12.38
N LYS A 98 -21.50 -7.02 -13.54
CA LYS A 98 -22.60 -6.60 -14.41
C LYS A 98 -23.91 -7.19 -13.91
#